data_AF-M1D4F5-F1
#
_entry.id   AF-M1D4F5-F1
#
_cell.length_a   1.000
_cell.length_b   1.000
_cell.length_c   1.000
_cell.angle_alpha   90.00
_cell.angle_beta   90.00
_cell.angle_gamma   90.00
#
_symmetry.space_group_name_H-M   'P 1'
#
loop_
_entity.id
_entity.type
_entity.pdbx_description
1 polymer ?
#
loop_
_entity_poly.entity_id
_entity_poly.type
_entity_poly.pdbx_seq_one_letter_code
_entity_poly.pdbx_strand_id
1 'polypeptide(L)'
;MGSMAEKWEELSGKNKWEGLLNPLDVDLRRYIIQYGELAHVTYDTFISEKASKYAGASRYSMENLFSKAGLDPTKYRVTKYFYATSSIPLPDAFITKSLSREAWSKESNFMGYIAVATDEGKASLGRRDILIAWRGTIQTLEWVNDLQFLLIPGPKVFGDGGLLPLFKPLVHHGFYNVYTSESARSKYNQASARDQVHIKF
;
A
#
# COMPACT_ATOMS: atom_id res chain seq x y z
N MET A 1 -11.28 -0.14 -31.96
CA MET A 1 -11.21 0.32 -30.55
C MET A 1 -9.75 0.24 -30.15
N GLY A 2 -9.19 1.32 -29.60
CA GLY A 2 -7.79 1.34 -29.21
C GLY A 2 -7.50 0.42 -28.02
N SER A 3 -6.31 -0.14 -27.96
CA SER A 3 -5.87 -1.02 -26.87
C SER A 3 -5.62 -0.24 -25.57
N MET A 4 -5.55 -0.93 -24.42
CA MET A 4 -5.15 -0.30 -23.14
C MET A 4 -3.81 0.44 -23.26
N ALA A 5 -2.91 -0.05 -24.11
CA ALA A 5 -1.62 0.57 -24.37
C ALA A 5 -1.73 1.93 -25.07
N GLU A 6 -2.79 2.18 -25.85
CA GLU A 6 -3.00 3.46 -26.55
C GLU A 6 -3.74 4.47 -25.67
N LYS A 7 -4.67 3.99 -24.84
CA LYS A 7 -5.52 4.84 -23.99
C LYS A 7 -5.00 5.03 -22.56
N TRP A 8 -3.81 4.53 -22.23
CA TRP A 8 -3.36 4.42 -20.84
C TRP A 8 -3.37 5.75 -20.09
N GLU A 9 -3.10 6.87 -20.76
CA GLU A 9 -3.11 8.20 -20.16
C GLU A 9 -4.53 8.62 -19.75
N GLU A 10 -5.51 8.40 -20.62
CA GLU A 10 -6.93 8.67 -20.35
C GLU A 10 -7.44 7.76 -19.23
N LEU A 11 -7.10 6.47 -19.27
CA LEU A 11 -7.42 5.49 -18.23
C LEU A 11 -6.74 5.80 -16.89
N SER A 12 -5.58 6.45 -16.91
CA SER A 12 -4.86 6.97 -15.73
C SER A 12 -5.36 8.35 -15.28
N GLY A 13 -6.44 8.87 -15.87
CA GLY A 13 -7.09 10.08 -15.41
C GLY A 13 -6.49 11.38 -15.93
N LYS A 14 -5.75 11.38 -17.06
CA LYS A 14 -5.22 12.61 -17.70
C LYS A 14 -6.27 13.71 -17.85
N ASN A 15 -7.50 13.33 -18.20
CA ASN A 15 -8.66 14.23 -18.31
C ASN A 15 -9.69 13.98 -17.21
N LYS A 16 -9.25 13.64 -15.99
CA LYS A 16 -10.11 13.40 -14.82
C LYS A 16 -11.23 12.37 -15.06
N TRP A 17 -10.99 11.42 -15.95
CA TRP A 17 -11.97 10.43 -16.40
C TRP A 17 -13.29 11.04 -16.94
N GLU A 18 -13.24 12.25 -17.49
CA GLU A 18 -14.39 12.90 -18.11
C GLU A 18 -15.01 12.00 -19.18
N GLY A 19 -16.33 11.78 -19.08
CA GLY A 19 -17.08 10.91 -19.99
C GLY A 19 -16.87 9.40 -19.80
N LEU A 20 -15.97 8.96 -18.90
CA LEU A 20 -15.67 7.53 -18.70
C LEU A 20 -16.38 6.90 -17.51
N LEU A 21 -16.96 7.69 -16.60
CA LEU A 21 -17.53 7.18 -15.34
C LEU A 21 -19.04 6.87 -15.40
N ASN A 22 -19.80 7.59 -16.24
CA ASN A 22 -21.25 7.42 -16.32
C ASN A 22 -21.77 7.57 -17.78
N PRO A 23 -22.08 6.46 -18.49
CA PRO A 23 -21.90 5.08 -18.04
C PRO A 23 -20.41 4.72 -17.89
N LEU A 24 -20.11 3.74 -17.05
CA LEU A 24 -18.73 3.30 -16.84
C LEU A 24 -18.17 2.66 -18.13
N ASP A 25 -17.16 3.29 -18.70
CA ASP A 25 -16.42 2.79 -19.86
C ASP A 25 -15.84 1.39 -19.57
N VAL A 26 -15.90 0.50 -20.57
CA VAL A 26 -15.50 -0.91 -20.41
C VAL A 26 -14.00 -1.06 -20.21
N ASP A 27 -13.18 -0.24 -20.87
CA ASP A 27 -11.73 -0.26 -20.71
C ASP A 27 -11.37 0.31 -19.33
N LEU A 28 -12.03 1.39 -18.89
CA LEU A 28 -11.85 1.93 -17.54
C LEU A 28 -12.26 0.93 -16.45
N ARG A 29 -13.35 0.20 -16.64
CA ARG A 29 -13.77 -0.87 -15.71
C ARG A 29 -12.66 -1.92 -15.55
N ARG A 30 -12.12 -2.44 -16.66
CA ARG A 30 -11.04 -3.43 -16.65
C ARG A 30 -9.79 -2.87 -15.98
N TYR A 31 -9.47 -1.61 -16.27
CA TYR A 31 -8.33 -0.91 -15.70
C TYR A 31 -8.44 -0.79 -14.17
N ILE A 32 -9.59 -0.36 -13.66
CA ILE A 32 -9.85 -0.27 -12.22
C ILE A 32 -9.77 -1.65 -11.56
N ILE A 33 -10.39 -2.68 -12.17
CA ILE A 33 -10.33 -4.05 -11.65
C ILE A 33 -8.88 -4.53 -11.55
N GLN A 34 -8.06 -4.31 -12.60
CA GLN A 34 -6.65 -4.71 -12.59
C GLN A 34 -5.89 -4.11 -11.40
N TYR A 35 -6.01 -2.81 -11.14
CA TYR A 35 -5.35 -2.18 -9.98
C TYR A 35 -5.98 -2.62 -8.65
N GLY A 36 -7.27 -2.93 -8.64
CA GLY A 36 -7.96 -3.53 -7.49
C GLY A 36 -7.42 -4.91 -7.13
N GLU A 37 -7.21 -5.79 -8.11
CA GLU A 37 -6.60 -7.12 -7.91
C GLU A 37 -5.16 -6.99 -7.42
N LEU A 38 -4.37 -6.09 -8.01
CA LEU A 38 -3.01 -5.79 -7.56
C LEU A 38 -2.98 -5.28 -6.10
N ALA A 39 -3.94 -4.45 -5.70
CA ALA A 39 -4.09 -4.05 -4.30
C ALA A 39 -4.51 -5.25 -3.41
N HIS A 40 -5.40 -6.12 -3.91
CA HIS A 40 -5.92 -7.28 -3.17
C HIS A 40 -4.84 -8.29 -2.79
N VAL A 41 -3.80 -8.45 -3.62
CA VAL A 41 -2.61 -9.28 -3.33
C VAL A 41 -2.02 -8.97 -1.94
N THR A 42 -2.12 -7.72 -1.49
CA THR A 42 -1.63 -7.34 -0.15
C THR A 42 -2.39 -8.03 0.98
N TYR A 43 -3.68 -8.34 0.79
CA TYR A 43 -4.48 -9.13 1.73
C TYR A 43 -4.20 -10.61 1.61
N ASP A 44 -4.13 -11.15 0.38
CA ASP A 44 -3.90 -12.58 0.12
C ASP A 44 -2.60 -13.09 0.72
N THR A 45 -1.56 -12.25 0.70
CA THR A 45 -0.26 -12.60 1.28
C THR A 45 -0.18 -12.32 2.78
N PHE A 46 -1.04 -11.49 3.35
CA PHE A 46 -0.89 -11.05 4.73
C PHE A 46 -1.28 -12.14 5.75
N ILE A 47 -0.42 -12.39 6.73
CA ILE A 47 -0.70 -13.35 7.80
C ILE A 47 -1.41 -12.64 8.96
N SER A 48 -2.75 -12.75 9.01
CA SER A 48 -3.58 -12.16 10.07
C SER A 48 -3.73 -13.04 11.32
N GLU A 49 -3.42 -14.34 11.23
CA GLU A 49 -3.54 -15.30 12.32
C GLU A 49 -2.54 -14.99 13.45
N LYS A 50 -3.04 -14.44 14.57
CA LYS A 50 -2.20 -13.99 15.70
C LYS A 50 -1.50 -15.13 16.43
N ALA A 51 -2.00 -16.36 16.36
CA ALA A 51 -1.31 -17.53 16.91
C ALA A 51 0.00 -17.84 16.16
N SER A 52 0.12 -17.43 14.90
CA SER A 52 1.34 -17.60 14.11
C SER A 52 2.46 -16.70 14.63
N LYS A 53 3.68 -17.25 14.73
CA LYS A 53 4.88 -16.43 14.98
C LYS A 53 5.21 -15.47 13.84
N TYR A 54 4.58 -15.65 12.67
CA TYR A 54 4.71 -14.79 11.49
C TYR A 54 3.50 -13.85 11.29
N ALA A 55 2.61 -13.73 12.28
CA ALA A 55 1.50 -12.78 12.21
C ALA A 55 2.03 -11.36 11.91
N GLY A 56 1.46 -10.69 10.90
CA GLY A 56 1.92 -9.40 10.43
C GLY A 56 2.89 -9.43 9.26
N ALA A 57 3.41 -10.60 8.85
CA ALA A 57 4.31 -10.74 7.70
C ALA A 57 3.56 -11.02 6.39
N SER A 58 4.31 -11.03 5.28
CA SER A 58 3.90 -11.63 4.00
C SER A 58 4.14 -13.14 4.03
N ARG A 59 3.19 -13.93 3.54
CA ARG A 59 3.25 -15.40 3.41
C ARG A 59 4.13 -15.81 2.25
N TYR A 60 4.11 -15.05 1.16
CA TYR A 60 4.83 -15.38 -0.07
C TYR A 60 6.12 -14.55 -0.19
N SER A 61 7.12 -15.13 -0.87
CA SER A 61 8.32 -14.41 -1.28
C SER A 61 8.02 -13.50 -2.47
N MET A 62 8.86 -12.48 -2.70
CA MET A 62 8.69 -11.55 -3.82
C MET A 62 8.60 -12.25 -5.18
N GLU A 63 9.44 -13.26 -5.41
CA GLU A 63 9.49 -14.06 -6.65
C GLU A 63 8.20 -14.84 -6.91
N ASN A 64 7.50 -15.24 -5.85
CA ASN A 64 6.30 -16.08 -5.93
C ASN A 64 5.01 -15.32 -5.62
N LEU A 65 5.06 -14.02 -5.36
CA LEU A 65 3.90 -13.27 -4.86
C LEU A 65 2.70 -13.37 -5.82
N PHE A 66 2.91 -13.02 -7.10
CA PHE A 66 1.82 -12.98 -8.07
C PHE A 66 1.32 -14.38 -8.43
N SER A 67 2.22 -15.34 -8.65
CA SER A 67 1.83 -16.72 -8.95
C SER A 67 1.06 -17.37 -7.80
N LYS A 68 1.42 -17.10 -6.55
CA LYS A 68 0.71 -17.59 -5.36
C LYS A 68 -0.58 -16.83 -5.04
N ALA A 69 -0.70 -15.58 -5.50
CA ALA A 69 -1.93 -14.80 -5.42
C ALA A 69 -2.86 -15.02 -6.63
N GLY A 70 -2.53 -15.96 -7.54
CA GLY A 70 -3.37 -16.27 -8.70
C GLY A 70 -3.32 -15.24 -9.83
N LEU A 71 -2.32 -14.36 -9.84
CA LEU A 71 -2.07 -13.40 -10.92
C LEU A 71 -0.96 -13.88 -11.85
N ASP A 72 -0.96 -13.36 -13.07
CA ASP A 72 0.06 -13.65 -14.08
C ASP A 72 1.43 -13.07 -13.65
N PRO A 73 2.42 -13.90 -13.30
CA PRO A 73 3.72 -13.44 -12.83
C PRO A 73 4.57 -12.83 -13.95
N THR A 74 4.18 -12.97 -15.23
CA THR A 74 4.95 -12.41 -16.33
C THR A 74 4.65 -10.93 -16.55
N LYS A 75 3.59 -10.35 -15.96
CA LYS A 75 3.21 -8.94 -16.19
C LYS A 75 3.95 -7.95 -15.31
N TYR A 76 4.22 -8.29 -14.06
CA TYR A 76 4.91 -7.45 -13.10
C TYR A 76 5.95 -8.26 -12.33
N ARG A 77 7.07 -7.59 -12.01
CA ARG A 77 8.09 -8.14 -11.11
C ARG A 77 8.11 -7.33 -9.82
N VAL A 78 7.90 -8.00 -8.69
CA VAL A 78 8.07 -7.38 -7.37
C VAL A 78 9.55 -7.05 -7.15
N THR A 79 9.84 -5.81 -6.81
CA THR A 79 11.20 -5.33 -6.54
C THR A 79 11.48 -5.17 -5.05
N LYS A 80 10.44 -4.91 -4.24
CA LYS A 80 10.61 -4.61 -2.82
C LYS A 80 9.34 -4.86 -2.02
N TYR A 81 9.49 -5.38 -0.81
CA TYR A 81 8.50 -5.26 0.25
C TYR A 81 8.83 -4.09 1.16
N PHE A 82 7.81 -3.37 1.58
CA PHE A 82 7.96 -2.31 2.57
C PHE A 82 7.08 -2.59 3.79
N TYR A 83 7.53 -2.06 4.91
CA TYR A 83 6.99 -2.35 6.23
C TYR A 83 6.59 -1.06 6.90
N ALA A 84 5.69 -1.15 7.88
CA ALA A 84 5.30 -0.01 8.70
C ALA A 84 5.26 -0.39 10.18
N THR A 85 5.48 0.61 11.01
CA THR A 85 5.27 0.61 12.46
C THR A 85 4.45 1.84 12.84
N SER A 86 4.11 2.00 14.11
CA SER A 86 3.44 3.19 14.63
C SER A 86 4.04 3.61 15.97
N SER A 87 4.32 4.90 16.12
CA SER A 87 4.79 5.49 17.38
C SER A 87 3.67 5.64 18.42
N ILE A 88 2.41 5.57 17.97
CA ILE A 88 1.21 5.58 18.82
C ILE A 88 0.56 4.19 18.85
N PRO A 89 -0.16 3.84 19.93
CA PRO A 89 -1.02 2.66 19.92
C PRO A 89 -2.05 2.74 18.79
N LEU A 90 -2.18 1.66 18.02
CA LEU A 90 -3.22 1.49 17.01
C LEU A 90 -3.93 0.14 17.23
N PRO A 91 -5.20 0.03 16.79
CA PRO A 91 -5.89 -1.26 16.75
C PRO A 91 -5.10 -2.32 15.97
N ASP A 92 -5.23 -3.58 16.38
CA ASP A 92 -4.53 -4.72 15.74
C ASP A 92 -4.91 -4.91 14.26
N ALA A 93 -6.04 -4.32 13.83
CA ALA A 93 -6.49 -4.25 12.45
C ALA A 93 -5.51 -3.46 11.53
N PHE A 94 -4.71 -2.56 12.11
CA PHE A 94 -3.67 -1.81 11.41
C PHE A 94 -2.28 -2.44 11.62
N ILE A 95 -1.89 -2.73 12.86
CA ILE A 95 -0.59 -3.34 13.19
C ILE A 95 -0.85 -4.60 14.00
N THR A 96 -0.95 -5.73 13.31
CA THR A 96 -1.22 -7.04 13.90
C THR A 96 -0.02 -7.55 14.67
N LYS A 97 -0.22 -7.87 15.95
CA LYS A 97 0.82 -8.43 16.83
C LYS A 97 0.61 -9.92 17.02
N SER A 98 1.69 -10.69 16.86
CA SER A 98 1.69 -12.12 17.19
C SER A 98 1.57 -12.34 18.69
N LEU A 99 0.82 -13.38 19.09
CA LEU A 99 0.73 -13.86 20.47
C LEU A 99 1.93 -14.75 20.86
N SER A 100 2.75 -15.15 19.88
CA SER A 100 3.93 -15.97 20.13
C SER A 100 5.07 -15.16 20.74
N ARG A 101 5.78 -15.75 21.70
CA ARG A 101 7.02 -15.17 22.26
C ARG A 101 8.17 -15.13 21.25
N GLU A 102 8.09 -15.95 20.21
CA GLU A 102 9.06 -16.05 19.11
C GLU A 102 8.62 -15.23 17.88
N ALA A 103 7.79 -14.22 18.07
CA ALA A 103 7.31 -13.36 17.00
C ALA A 103 8.46 -12.84 16.12
N TRP A 104 8.30 -12.94 14.79
CA TRP A 104 9.26 -12.45 13.80
C TRP A 104 9.53 -10.94 13.94
N SER A 105 8.54 -10.20 14.45
CA SER A 105 8.53 -8.77 14.70
C SER A 105 7.53 -8.47 15.82
N LYS A 106 7.84 -7.48 16.68
CA LYS A 106 6.95 -7.05 17.78
C LYS A 106 6.19 -5.75 17.48
N GLU A 107 6.61 -5.01 16.45
CA GLU A 107 6.11 -3.66 16.17
C GLU A 107 5.93 -3.34 14.68
N SER A 108 6.60 -4.10 13.80
CA SER A 108 6.56 -3.91 12.35
C SER A 108 5.68 -4.94 11.66
N ASN A 109 4.90 -4.48 10.68
CA ASN A 109 4.11 -5.33 9.79
C ASN A 109 4.49 -5.10 8.33
N PHE A 110 4.32 -6.13 7.50
CA PHE A 110 4.22 -5.99 6.06
C PHE A 110 3.10 -4.99 5.76
N MET A 111 3.45 -3.91 5.05
CA MET A 111 2.52 -2.85 4.69
C MET A 111 2.27 -2.79 3.19
N GLY A 112 3.08 -3.48 2.38
CA GLY A 112 2.84 -3.53 0.95
C GLY A 112 4.08 -3.89 0.15
N TYR A 113 3.95 -3.75 -1.16
CA TYR A 113 5.01 -4.10 -2.09
C TYR A 113 5.11 -3.10 -3.23
N ILE A 114 6.28 -3.11 -3.87
CA ILE A 114 6.60 -2.32 -5.05
C ILE A 114 6.88 -3.30 -6.18
N ALA A 115 6.25 -3.07 -7.32
CA ALA A 115 6.42 -3.89 -8.50
C ALA A 115 6.58 -3.02 -9.74
N VAL A 116 7.30 -3.53 -10.72
CA VAL A 116 7.55 -2.85 -11.98
C VAL A 116 7.07 -3.75 -13.11
N ALA A 117 6.33 -3.20 -14.06
CA ALA A 117 5.88 -3.93 -15.24
C ALA A 117 7.09 -4.53 -15.96
N THR A 118 7.03 -5.82 -16.33
CA THR A 118 8.02 -6.48 -17.18
C THR A 118 7.93 -5.96 -18.62
N ASP A 119 8.77 -6.43 -19.54
CA ASP A 119 8.66 -6.03 -20.96
C ASP A 119 7.32 -6.43 -21.58
N GLU A 120 6.81 -7.60 -21.22
CA GLU A 120 5.48 -8.08 -21.62
C GLU A 120 4.36 -7.24 -20.99
N GLY A 121 4.48 -6.91 -19.70
CA GLY A 121 3.56 -6.00 -19.02
C GLY A 121 3.57 -4.61 -19.65
N LYS A 122 4.75 -4.07 -19.92
CA LYS A 122 4.95 -2.77 -20.59
C LYS A 122 4.29 -2.73 -21.96
N ALA A 123 4.47 -3.77 -22.77
CA ALA A 123 3.82 -3.87 -24.08
C ALA A 123 2.29 -3.85 -23.95
N SER A 124 1.75 -4.54 -22.95
CA SER A 124 0.30 -4.59 -22.67
C SER A 124 -0.26 -3.25 -22.14
N LEU A 125 0.54 -2.52 -21.37
CA LEU A 125 0.16 -1.29 -20.67
C LEU A 125 0.51 0.01 -21.41
N GLY A 126 1.30 -0.08 -22.48
CA GLY A 126 1.81 1.07 -23.25
C GLY A 126 2.96 1.83 -22.57
N ARG A 127 3.40 1.41 -21.38
CA ARG A 127 4.40 2.13 -20.56
C ARG A 127 5.05 1.23 -19.51
N ARG A 128 6.19 1.66 -18.96
CA ARG A 128 6.78 1.01 -17.78
C ARG A 128 6.06 1.49 -16.52
N ASP A 129 5.03 0.76 -16.13
CA ASP A 129 4.25 1.05 -14.93
C ASP A 129 5.03 0.66 -13.66
N ILE A 130 5.11 1.57 -12.69
CA ILE A 130 5.65 1.32 -11.34
C ILE A 130 4.48 1.33 -10.37
N LEU A 131 4.18 0.16 -9.82
CA LEU A 131 3.09 -0.05 -8.88
C LEU A 131 3.62 0.01 -7.45
N ILE A 132 2.93 0.75 -6.58
CA ILE A 132 3.12 0.73 -5.13
C ILE A 132 1.78 0.34 -4.50
N ALA A 133 1.66 -0.91 -4.07
CA ALA A 133 0.44 -1.44 -3.48
C ALA A 133 0.52 -1.37 -1.95
N TRP A 134 -0.38 -0.61 -1.33
CA TRP A 134 -0.50 -0.49 0.13
C TRP A 134 -1.56 -1.45 0.66
N ARG A 135 -1.22 -2.16 1.73
CA ARG A 135 -2.12 -3.04 2.47
C ARG A 135 -3.08 -2.20 3.29
N GLY A 136 -4.38 -2.36 3.05
CA GLY A 136 -5.41 -1.71 3.87
C GLY A 136 -5.63 -2.40 5.22
N THR A 137 -6.75 -2.06 5.85
CA THR A 137 -7.14 -2.55 7.18
C THR A 137 -7.69 -3.96 7.10
N ILE A 138 -7.29 -4.84 8.01
CA ILE A 138 -7.92 -6.15 8.16
C ILE A 138 -9.32 -5.90 8.73
N GLN A 139 -10.38 -6.35 8.05
CA GLN A 139 -11.76 -6.08 8.45
C GLN A 139 -12.04 -6.56 9.90
N THR A 140 -12.13 -5.61 10.82
CA THR A 140 -12.88 -5.75 12.08
C THR A 140 -13.88 -4.60 12.12
N LEU A 141 -15.06 -4.85 11.55
CA LEU A 141 -16.16 -3.89 11.34
C LEU A 141 -16.57 -3.13 12.60
N GLU A 142 -16.34 -3.69 13.79
CA GLU A 142 -16.75 -3.07 15.04
C GLU A 142 -15.83 -1.92 15.51
N TRP A 143 -14.53 -1.96 15.19
CA TRP A 143 -13.54 -1.00 15.71
C TRP A 143 -13.34 0.26 14.87
N VAL A 144 -13.72 0.23 13.59
CA VAL A 144 -13.60 1.40 12.70
C VAL A 144 -14.51 2.55 13.21
N ASN A 145 -15.57 2.22 13.95
CA ASN A 145 -16.51 3.18 14.53
C ASN A 145 -15.94 3.92 15.75
N ASP A 146 -14.98 3.33 16.47
CA ASP A 146 -14.34 3.93 17.67
C ASP A 146 -13.08 4.75 17.34
N LEU A 147 -12.73 4.87 16.06
CA LEU A 147 -11.59 5.68 15.64
C LEU A 147 -11.89 7.17 15.89
N GLN A 148 -11.20 7.73 16.88
CA GLN A 148 -11.11 9.18 17.00
C GLN A 148 -10.32 9.72 15.80
N PHE A 149 -11.01 10.39 14.89
CA PHE A 149 -10.45 11.05 13.70
C PHE A 149 -9.71 12.33 14.09
N LEU A 150 -8.64 12.21 14.87
CA LEU A 150 -7.79 13.34 15.21
C LEU A 150 -7.00 13.78 13.97
N LEU A 151 -7.12 15.06 13.63
CA LEU A 151 -6.35 15.71 12.58
C LEU A 151 -5.13 16.40 13.19
N ILE A 152 -3.94 16.15 12.63
CA ILE A 152 -2.69 16.77 13.05
C ILE A 152 -1.96 17.39 11.86
N PRO A 153 -1.13 18.43 12.06
CA PRO A 153 -0.22 18.90 11.03
C PRO A 153 0.72 17.77 10.56
N GLY A 154 1.00 17.71 9.25
CA GLY A 154 1.87 16.68 8.66
C GLY A 154 3.23 17.20 8.18
N PRO A 155 4.09 17.81 9.02
CA PRO A 155 5.28 18.54 8.56
C PRO A 155 6.31 17.64 7.87
N LYS A 156 6.42 16.36 8.25
CA LYS A 156 7.31 15.42 7.55
C LYS A 156 6.90 15.16 6.10
N VAL A 157 5.61 15.35 5.76
CA VAL A 157 5.06 15.08 4.42
C VAL A 157 4.97 16.36 3.60
N PHE A 158 4.46 17.45 4.18
CA PHE A 158 4.17 18.70 3.46
C PHE A 158 5.15 19.85 3.76
N GLY A 159 6.15 19.63 4.61
CA GLY A 159 6.98 20.70 5.16
C GLY A 159 6.25 21.51 6.23
N ASP A 160 6.91 22.52 6.80
CA ASP A 160 6.39 23.25 7.97
C ASP A 160 5.15 24.11 7.70
N GLY A 161 4.76 24.29 6.42
CA GLY A 161 3.52 24.96 6.03
C GLY A 161 3.47 26.45 6.41
N GLY A 162 4.62 27.07 6.68
CA GLY A 162 4.73 28.45 7.16
C GLY A 162 4.45 28.61 8.66
N LEU A 163 4.53 29.86 9.14
CA LEU A 163 4.45 30.19 10.57
C LEU A 163 3.02 30.09 11.14
N LEU A 164 1.99 30.27 10.31
CA LEU A 164 0.60 30.37 10.77
C LEU A 164 -0.10 28.99 10.76
N PRO A 165 -0.69 28.55 11.89
CA PRO A 165 -1.36 27.24 11.98
C PRO A 165 -2.45 26.99 10.95
N LEU A 166 -3.15 28.04 10.50
CA LEU A 166 -4.26 27.95 9.54
C LEU A 166 -3.83 27.44 8.15
N PHE A 167 -2.55 27.57 7.80
CA PHE A 167 -2.02 27.14 6.49
C PHE A 167 -1.38 25.76 6.51
N LYS A 168 -1.32 25.09 7.67
CA LYS A 168 -0.68 23.78 7.78
C LYS A 168 -1.65 22.69 7.30
N PRO A 169 -1.26 21.90 6.28
CA PRO A 169 -2.08 20.76 5.85
C PRO A 169 -2.24 19.78 7.00
N LEU A 170 -3.49 19.42 7.28
CA LEU A 170 -3.84 18.47 8.32
C LEU A 170 -4.07 17.08 7.73
N VAL A 171 -3.67 16.06 8.47
CA VAL A 171 -3.81 14.64 8.11
C VAL A 171 -4.31 13.83 9.29
N HIS A 172 -4.95 12.70 9.00
CA HIS A 172 -5.38 11.76 10.02
C HIS A 172 -4.19 11.24 10.82
N HIS A 173 -4.26 11.36 12.16
CA HIS A 173 -3.16 11.03 13.07
C HIS A 173 -2.66 9.59 12.91
N GLY A 174 -3.57 8.63 12.76
CA GLY A 174 -3.21 7.22 12.54
C GLY A 174 -2.47 6.99 11.21
N PHE A 175 -2.95 7.58 10.11
CA PHE A 175 -2.31 7.39 8.79
C PHE A 175 -0.94 8.06 8.75
N TYR A 176 -0.83 9.25 9.34
CA TYR A 176 0.45 9.92 9.47
C TYR A 176 1.46 9.08 10.26
N ASN A 177 1.04 8.46 11.36
CA ASN A 177 1.90 7.59 12.15
C ASN A 177 2.33 6.35 11.39
N VAL A 178 1.40 5.63 10.75
CA VAL A 178 1.76 4.45 9.94
C VAL A 178 2.72 4.82 8.80
N TYR A 179 2.52 5.99 8.19
CA TYR A 179 3.33 6.44 7.06
C TYR A 179 4.73 6.91 7.45
N THR A 180 4.89 7.57 8.61
CA THR A 180 6.11 8.32 8.96
C THR A 180 6.85 7.82 10.21
N SER A 181 6.31 6.83 10.93
CA SER A 181 6.98 6.27 12.10
C SER A 181 8.15 5.38 11.71
N GLU A 182 9.20 5.44 12.50
CA GLU A 182 10.39 4.62 12.41
C GLU A 182 10.76 4.09 13.81
N SER A 183 11.55 3.04 13.85
CA SER A 183 12.09 2.46 15.08
C SER A 183 13.50 1.96 14.82
N ALA A 184 14.48 2.55 15.51
CA ALA A 184 15.87 2.13 15.47
C ALA A 184 16.08 0.69 15.98
N ARG A 185 15.13 0.14 16.73
CA ARG A 185 15.17 -1.24 17.25
C ARG A 185 14.59 -2.26 16.27
N SER A 186 13.78 -1.81 15.31
CA SER A 186 13.20 -2.66 14.30
C SER A 186 14.24 -3.03 13.24
N LYS A 187 14.24 -4.27 12.78
CA LYS A 187 14.99 -4.68 11.59
C LYS A 187 14.34 -4.21 10.28
N TYR A 188 13.04 -3.89 10.32
CA TYR A 188 12.22 -3.59 9.13
C TYR A 188 11.84 -2.12 9.00
N ASN A 189 11.82 -1.37 10.11
CA ASN A 189 11.41 0.03 10.15
C ASN A 189 12.47 0.97 10.73
N GLN A 190 13.76 0.70 10.46
CA GLN A 190 14.81 1.70 10.74
C GLN A 190 14.57 3.01 9.97
N ALA A 191 13.95 2.89 8.79
CA ALA A 191 13.37 3.99 8.04
C ALA A 191 11.84 3.82 7.98
N SER A 192 11.13 4.94 7.87
CA SER A 192 9.67 4.94 7.79
C SER A 192 9.14 4.26 6.53
N ALA A 193 7.85 3.89 6.50
CA ALA A 193 7.22 3.31 5.31
C ALA A 193 7.33 4.26 4.10
N ARG A 194 7.14 5.57 4.35
CA ARG A 194 7.37 6.64 3.37
C ARG A 194 8.77 6.55 2.75
N ASP A 195 9.80 6.52 3.59
CA ASP A 195 11.18 6.54 3.10
C ASP A 195 11.54 5.24 2.37
N GLN A 196 11.05 4.10 2.85
CA GLN A 196 11.21 2.80 2.17
C GLN A 196 10.67 2.83 0.73
N VAL A 197 9.57 3.54 0.49
CA VAL A 197 8.94 3.67 -0.84
C VAL A 197 9.67 4.69 -1.73
N HIS A 198 10.32 5.70 -1.14
CA HIS A 198 11.06 6.73 -1.88
C HIS A 198 12.52 6.38 -2.20
N ILE A 199 13.12 5.39 -1.53
CA ILE A 199 14.48 4.93 -1.85
C ILE A 199 14.49 4.29 -3.24
N LYS A 200 15.35 4.82 -4.13
CA LYS A 200 15.47 4.41 -5.55
C LYS A 200 15.76 2.91 -5.70
N PHE A 201 15.14 2.32 -6.72
CA PHE A 201 15.29 0.91 -7.17
C PHE A 201 16.44 0.77 -8.15
#